data_AF-A0A9P8P4Y6-F1
#
_entry.id   AF-A0A9P8P4Y6-F1
#
_cell.length_a   1.000
_cell.length_b   1.000
_cell.length_c   1.000
_cell.angle_alpha   90.00
_cell.angle_beta   90.00
_cell.angle_gamma   90.00
#
_symmetry.space_group_name_H-M   'P 1'
#
loop_
_entity.id
_entity.type
_entity.pdbx_description
1 polymer ?
#
loop_
_entity_poly.entity_id
_entity_poly.type
_entity_poly.pdbx_seq_one_letter_code
_entity_poly.pdbx_strand_id
1 'polypeptide(L)'
;MRRFIKLVLFLLPCSSLSPESIASTLQQLQETRQLDAATLGFPSCVLDVLSTVLPECGDGQTSLTEQAKSETAIQLTMCIFNNNTASQGGLTLPGSCWSHDTAKCVGELASNSVWWTTYFGYLNLIEQLCHYYSSPYETQKLLDTYREVWGKFDELLSAIDRVDRFTNGEFLDNLRDRLVATFEEMEQDLLVKFEQLDLLLNRSLTSLDLRLQELVIDVQNANQELEAAHMKALESADQILQQLEKWHGESLAKLQHQFADYNRQFRRATEQENERWMSNLSSRHEIMAVRHEEMNSEISLRLHEWENRLESMNSHLMESVEKFDRLRAMLSGLDVLGLASKAVYGGVIVGVLSLGYFVPFGNVFLILAFLSGMYLGFCTLKWL
;
A
#
# COMPACT_ATOMS: atom_id res chain seq x y z
N MET A 1 18.67 44.66 -59.92
CA MET A 1 18.38 43.84 -61.13
C MET A 1 18.30 42.32 -60.80
N ARG A 2 17.63 41.93 -59.69
CA ARG A 2 17.43 40.52 -59.27
C ARG A 2 16.02 40.24 -58.71
N ARG A 3 15.09 41.22 -58.79
CA ARG A 3 13.70 41.10 -58.31
C ARG A 3 12.66 40.91 -59.43
N PHE A 4 13.07 40.93 -60.70
CA PHE A 4 12.17 40.73 -61.85
C PHE A 4 12.10 39.27 -62.35
N ILE A 5 12.95 38.37 -61.84
CA ILE A 5 13.02 36.96 -62.31
C ILE A 5 12.10 36.02 -61.52
N LYS A 6 11.61 36.42 -60.33
CA LYS A 6 10.68 35.59 -59.55
C LYS A 6 9.20 35.79 -59.89
N LEU A 7 8.85 36.85 -60.63
CA LEU A 7 7.45 37.12 -61.02
C LEU A 7 7.05 36.46 -62.34
N VAL A 8 8.01 35.97 -63.13
CA VAL A 8 7.77 35.34 -64.44
C VAL A 8 7.57 33.82 -64.34
N LEU A 9 7.76 33.23 -63.15
CA LEU A 9 7.59 31.79 -62.92
C LEU A 9 6.22 31.39 -62.36
N PHE A 10 5.33 32.34 -62.08
CA PHE A 10 3.97 32.07 -61.58
C PHE A 10 2.86 32.47 -62.54
N LEU A 11 3.19 33.00 -63.71
CA LEU A 11 2.22 33.36 -64.74
C LEU A 11 2.52 32.61 -66.03
N LEU A 12 1.73 31.56 -66.23
CA LEU A 12 1.45 30.75 -67.43
C LEU A 12 2.17 29.39 -67.57
N PRO A 13 1.42 28.33 -67.97
CA PRO A 13 0.18 28.40 -68.74
C PRO A 13 -1.06 27.84 -68.03
N CYS A 14 -2.06 28.70 -67.78
CA CYS A 14 -3.48 28.31 -67.79
C CYS A 14 -4.03 28.19 -69.21
N SER A 15 -3.22 28.38 -70.25
CA SER A 15 -3.64 28.39 -71.66
C SER A 15 -3.49 27.02 -72.36
N SER A 16 -3.59 25.92 -71.62
CA SER A 16 -3.80 24.59 -72.20
C SER A 16 -4.40 23.62 -71.18
N LEU A 17 -5.55 23.95 -70.59
CA LEU A 17 -6.39 22.94 -69.95
C LEU A 17 -7.11 22.16 -71.05
N SER A 18 -6.39 21.23 -71.69
CA SER A 18 -7.07 20.20 -72.47
C SER A 18 -7.99 19.41 -71.53
N PRO A 19 -9.17 18.95 -71.99
CA PRO A 19 -10.08 18.15 -71.16
C PRO A 19 -9.41 16.90 -70.56
N GLU A 20 -8.33 16.40 -71.18
CA GLU A 20 -7.48 15.31 -70.66
C GLU A 20 -6.67 15.68 -69.41
N SER A 21 -6.27 16.96 -69.25
CA SER A 21 -5.55 17.46 -68.07
C SER A 21 -6.47 17.59 -66.86
N ILE A 22 -7.73 17.97 -67.07
CA ILE A 22 -8.75 18.02 -66.02
C ILE A 22 -9.14 16.59 -65.61
N ALA A 23 -9.29 15.68 -66.58
CA ALA A 23 -9.55 14.27 -66.31
C ALA A 23 -8.42 13.59 -65.51
N SER A 24 -7.15 13.88 -65.83
CA SER A 24 -6.02 13.33 -65.08
C SER A 24 -5.89 13.90 -63.67
N THR A 25 -6.20 15.19 -63.49
CA THR A 25 -6.23 15.83 -62.16
C THR A 25 -7.39 15.31 -61.31
N LEU A 26 -8.57 15.08 -61.92
CA LEU A 26 -9.70 14.41 -61.28
C LEU A 26 -9.39 12.96 -60.91
N GLN A 27 -8.65 12.24 -61.77
CA GLN A 27 -8.21 10.87 -61.51
C GLN A 27 -7.14 10.81 -60.41
N GLN A 28 -6.24 11.79 -60.33
CA GLN A 28 -5.29 11.94 -59.22
C GLN A 28 -5.99 12.26 -57.90
N LEU A 29 -7.04 13.09 -57.93
CA LEU A 29 -7.93 13.34 -56.78
C LEU A 29 -8.76 12.10 -56.42
N GLN A 30 -8.98 11.18 -57.37
CA GLN A 30 -9.67 9.92 -57.15
C GLN A 30 -8.75 8.85 -56.53
N GLU A 31 -7.45 8.90 -56.82
CA GLU A 31 -6.41 8.07 -56.17
C GLU A 31 -6.11 8.54 -54.74
N THR A 32 -6.05 9.85 -54.46
CA THR A 32 -5.98 10.35 -53.08
C THR A 32 -7.25 10.03 -52.28
N ARG A 33 -8.40 9.93 -52.94
CA ARG A 33 -9.67 9.44 -52.35
C ARG A 33 -9.58 8.04 -51.75
N GLN A 34 -8.78 7.14 -52.34
CA GLN A 34 -8.57 5.81 -51.77
C GLN A 34 -7.66 5.84 -50.53
N LEU A 35 -6.81 6.85 -50.41
CA LEU A 35 -5.93 7.01 -49.25
C LEU A 35 -6.66 7.65 -48.06
N ASP A 36 -7.60 8.57 -48.29
CA ASP A 36 -8.36 9.24 -47.22
C ASP A 36 -9.67 8.55 -46.84
N ALA A 37 -10.31 7.80 -47.75
CA ALA A 37 -11.38 6.88 -47.35
C ALA A 37 -10.82 5.66 -46.58
N ALA A 38 -9.54 5.34 -46.76
CA ALA A 38 -8.85 4.28 -46.03
C ALA A 38 -8.37 4.69 -44.62
N THR A 39 -8.34 5.99 -44.28
CA THR A 39 -7.94 6.45 -42.94
C THR A 39 -9.09 6.47 -41.92
N LEU A 40 -10.32 6.22 -42.36
CA LEU A 40 -11.48 6.02 -41.49
C LEU A 40 -12.03 4.61 -41.66
N GLY A 41 -11.32 3.61 -41.13
CA GLY A 41 -11.74 2.20 -41.11
C GLY A 41 -12.99 1.92 -40.25
N PHE A 42 -13.97 2.81 -40.27
CA PHE A 42 -15.22 2.67 -39.55
C PHE A 42 -16.17 1.69 -40.27
N PRO A 43 -16.88 0.83 -39.53
CA PRO A 43 -17.96 0.02 -40.09
C PRO A 43 -19.03 0.92 -40.75
N SER A 44 -19.71 0.43 -41.78
CA SER A 44 -20.75 1.20 -42.51
C SER A 44 -21.80 1.83 -41.60
N CYS A 45 -22.23 1.10 -40.55
CA CYS A 45 -23.18 1.62 -39.56
C CYS A 45 -22.68 2.88 -38.85
N VAL A 46 -21.39 2.94 -38.51
CA VAL A 46 -20.81 4.10 -37.84
C VAL A 46 -20.78 5.30 -38.78
N LEU A 47 -20.45 5.10 -40.05
CA LEU A 47 -20.46 6.17 -41.06
C LEU A 47 -21.86 6.76 -41.25
N ASP A 48 -22.90 5.92 -41.26
CA ASP A 48 -24.29 6.38 -41.40
C ASP A 48 -24.68 7.29 -40.23
N VAL A 49 -24.38 6.88 -39.00
CA VAL A 49 -24.64 7.69 -37.80
C VAL A 49 -23.87 9.01 -37.84
N LEU A 50 -22.57 8.97 -38.16
CA LEU A 50 -21.75 10.19 -38.23
C LEU A 50 -22.21 11.16 -39.33
N SER A 51 -22.72 10.66 -40.44
CA SER A 51 -23.23 11.52 -41.54
C SER A 51 -24.41 12.41 -41.12
N THR A 52 -25.17 11.98 -40.10
CA THR A 52 -26.30 12.75 -39.55
C THR A 52 -25.85 13.80 -38.54
N VAL A 53 -24.76 13.54 -37.83
CA VAL A 53 -24.33 14.35 -36.67
C VAL A 53 -23.25 15.37 -37.05
N LEU A 54 -22.34 15.02 -37.95
CA LEU A 54 -21.27 15.92 -38.41
C LEU A 54 -21.77 17.25 -39.01
N PRO A 55 -22.88 17.31 -39.77
CA PRO A 55 -23.44 18.58 -40.25
C PRO A 55 -23.90 19.52 -39.13
N GLU A 56 -24.22 18.99 -37.95
CA GLU A 56 -24.67 19.77 -36.79
C GLU A 56 -23.50 20.23 -35.91
N CYS A 57 -22.28 19.76 -36.19
CA CYS A 57 -21.04 20.22 -35.57
C CYS A 57 -20.60 21.53 -36.24
N GLY A 58 -21.11 22.69 -35.82
CA GLY A 58 -20.66 23.98 -36.38
C GLY A 58 -19.20 24.30 -36.05
N ASP A 59 -18.41 24.82 -37.01
CA ASP A 59 -17.03 25.33 -36.88
C ASP A 59 -16.12 24.58 -35.87
N GLY A 60 -16.23 23.25 -35.78
CA GLY A 60 -15.42 22.41 -34.89
C GLY A 60 -15.81 22.43 -33.40
N GLN A 61 -16.90 23.09 -33.01
CA GLN A 61 -17.48 23.01 -31.66
C GLN A 61 -18.78 22.22 -31.66
N THR A 62 -18.99 21.37 -30.65
CA THR A 62 -20.26 20.66 -30.45
C THR A 62 -21.38 21.62 -30.09
N SER A 63 -22.14 22.09 -31.08
CA SER A 63 -23.47 22.70 -30.89
C SER A 63 -24.57 21.67 -30.61
N LEU A 64 -24.24 20.39 -30.51
CA LEU A 64 -25.17 19.31 -30.21
C LEU A 64 -25.75 19.46 -28.80
N THR A 65 -27.07 19.36 -28.70
CA THR A 65 -27.74 19.27 -27.39
C THR A 65 -27.32 17.98 -26.67
N GLU A 66 -27.36 17.98 -25.34
CA GLU A 66 -27.05 16.80 -24.53
C GLU A 66 -27.94 15.59 -24.91
N GLN A 67 -29.17 15.85 -25.31
CA GLN A 67 -30.07 14.82 -25.83
C GLN A 67 -29.56 14.23 -27.16
N ALA A 68 -29.19 15.07 -28.12
CA ALA A 68 -28.65 14.63 -29.41
C ALA A 68 -27.32 13.86 -29.25
N LYS A 69 -26.45 14.31 -28.32
CA LYS A 69 -25.23 13.57 -27.97
C LYS A 69 -25.54 12.18 -27.41
N SER A 70 -26.50 12.10 -26.48
CA SER A 70 -26.93 10.83 -25.90
C SER A 70 -27.52 9.88 -26.94
N GLU A 71 -28.41 10.38 -27.81
CA GLU A 71 -29.01 9.60 -28.90
C GLU A 71 -27.95 9.10 -29.89
N THR A 72 -27.00 9.95 -30.26
CA THR A 72 -25.87 9.58 -31.12
C THR A 72 -25.01 8.50 -30.47
N ALA A 73 -24.68 8.66 -29.19
CA ALA A 73 -23.86 7.70 -28.45
C ALA A 73 -24.56 6.33 -28.35
N ILE A 74 -25.89 6.32 -28.18
CA ILE A 74 -26.70 5.09 -28.24
C ILE A 74 -26.59 4.45 -29.63
N GLN A 75 -26.78 5.21 -30.72
CA GLN A 75 -26.70 4.68 -32.08
C GLN A 75 -25.31 4.10 -32.41
N LEU A 76 -24.23 4.79 -31.99
CA LEU A 76 -22.86 4.28 -32.16
C LEU A 76 -22.62 3.01 -31.33
N THR A 77 -23.17 2.96 -30.13
CA THR A 77 -23.14 1.75 -29.29
C THR A 77 -23.91 0.61 -29.95
N MET A 78 -25.05 0.90 -30.56
CA MET A 78 -25.82 -0.06 -31.36
C MET A 78 -24.99 -0.59 -32.53
N CYS A 79 -24.22 0.23 -33.22
CA CYS A 79 -23.37 -0.25 -34.32
C CYS A 79 -22.36 -1.32 -33.90
N ILE A 80 -21.87 -1.32 -32.66
CA ILE A 80 -21.00 -2.40 -32.15
C ILE A 80 -21.81 -3.66 -31.86
N PHE A 81 -22.92 -3.52 -31.14
CA PHE A 81 -23.67 -4.68 -30.61
C PHE A 81 -24.72 -5.23 -31.60
N ASN A 82 -24.99 -4.54 -32.70
CA ASN A 82 -25.93 -4.94 -33.77
C ASN A 82 -25.27 -5.85 -34.83
N ASN A 83 -23.95 -6.02 -34.80
CA ASN A 83 -23.32 -6.94 -35.75
C ASN A 83 -23.67 -8.38 -35.38
N ASN A 84 -24.54 -8.97 -36.21
CA ASN A 84 -24.96 -10.37 -36.21
C ASN A 84 -23.82 -11.41 -36.22
N THR A 85 -22.56 -10.98 -36.19
CA THR A 85 -21.43 -11.84 -35.83
C THR A 85 -21.41 -12.00 -34.32
N ALA A 86 -22.03 -13.07 -33.85
CA ALA A 86 -21.94 -13.64 -32.50
C ALA A 86 -20.50 -14.05 -32.10
N SER A 87 -19.47 -13.31 -32.52
CA SER A 87 -18.05 -13.59 -32.27
C SER A 87 -17.54 -12.96 -30.98
N GLN A 88 -18.33 -12.11 -30.31
CA GLN A 88 -18.02 -11.60 -28.96
C GLN A 88 -19.21 -11.78 -28.00
N GLY A 89 -19.50 -13.03 -27.63
CA GLY A 89 -20.23 -13.32 -26.38
C GLY A 89 -21.73 -13.03 -26.33
N GLY A 90 -22.40 -12.69 -27.44
CA GLY A 90 -23.87 -12.69 -27.53
C GLY A 90 -24.59 -11.63 -26.68
N LEU A 91 -23.93 -10.52 -26.31
CA LEU A 91 -24.62 -9.42 -25.63
C LEU A 91 -25.45 -8.60 -26.63
N THR A 92 -26.76 -8.86 -26.63
CA THR A 92 -27.74 -8.01 -27.32
C THR A 92 -28.13 -6.83 -26.44
N LEU A 93 -28.19 -5.63 -27.03
CA LEU A 93 -28.66 -4.45 -26.31
C LEU A 93 -30.13 -4.60 -25.87
N PRO A 94 -30.53 -3.92 -24.78
CA PRO A 94 -31.92 -3.92 -24.34
C PRO A 94 -32.88 -3.40 -25.41
N GLY A 95 -34.10 -3.93 -25.44
CA GLY A 95 -35.15 -3.54 -26.40
C GLY A 95 -35.50 -2.05 -26.36
N SER A 96 -35.32 -1.40 -25.20
CA SER A 96 -35.56 0.03 -25.01
C SER A 96 -34.70 0.92 -25.92
N CYS A 97 -33.47 0.50 -26.22
CA CYS A 97 -32.55 1.24 -27.10
C CYS A 97 -32.98 1.26 -28.57
N TRP A 98 -33.87 0.35 -28.96
CA TRP A 98 -34.49 0.33 -30.30
C TRP A 98 -35.79 1.14 -30.38
N SER A 99 -36.34 1.53 -29.23
CA SER A 99 -37.64 2.22 -29.12
C SER A 99 -37.54 3.75 -29.05
N HIS A 100 -36.35 4.33 -29.28
CA HIS A 100 -36.05 5.77 -29.17
C HIS A 100 -36.38 6.40 -27.80
N ASP A 101 -36.57 5.60 -26.74
CA ASP A 101 -36.66 6.09 -25.37
C ASP A 101 -35.25 6.19 -24.77
N THR A 102 -34.60 7.34 -25.01
CA THR A 102 -33.21 7.62 -24.61
C THR A 102 -33.00 7.44 -23.11
N ALA A 103 -33.90 7.95 -22.27
CA ALA A 103 -33.76 7.90 -20.81
C ALA A 103 -33.84 6.46 -20.29
N LYS A 104 -34.81 5.69 -20.80
CA LYS A 104 -34.97 4.29 -20.42
C LYS A 104 -33.81 3.42 -20.93
N CYS A 105 -33.37 3.63 -22.17
CA CYS A 105 -32.21 2.94 -22.72
C CYS A 105 -30.97 3.19 -21.87
N VAL A 106 -30.63 4.45 -21.57
CA VAL A 106 -29.45 4.77 -20.74
C VAL A 106 -29.53 4.13 -19.35
N GLY A 107 -30.71 4.12 -18.73
CA GLY A 107 -30.93 3.42 -17.45
C GLY A 107 -30.67 1.92 -17.53
N GLU A 108 -31.07 1.27 -18.63
CA GLU A 108 -30.83 -0.16 -18.86
C GLU A 108 -29.36 -0.42 -19.25
N LEU A 109 -28.70 0.46 -20.01
CA LEU A 109 -27.27 0.37 -20.29
C LEU A 109 -26.43 0.44 -19.02
N ALA A 110 -26.82 1.26 -18.04
CA ALA A 110 -26.15 1.38 -16.74
C ALA A 110 -26.20 0.10 -15.90
N SER A 111 -27.13 -0.82 -16.19
CA SER A 111 -27.24 -2.10 -15.49
C SER A 111 -26.14 -3.10 -15.85
N ASN A 112 -25.45 -2.89 -16.98
CA ASN A 112 -24.37 -3.74 -17.45
C ASN A 112 -23.10 -2.90 -17.66
N SER A 113 -22.01 -3.29 -16.99
CA SER A 113 -20.76 -2.53 -17.06
C SER A 113 -20.18 -2.41 -18.47
N VAL A 114 -20.38 -3.41 -19.34
CA VAL A 114 -19.86 -3.41 -20.72
C VAL A 114 -20.66 -2.44 -21.60
N TRP A 115 -21.98 -2.43 -21.47
CA TRP A 115 -22.83 -1.48 -22.18
C TRP A 115 -22.57 -0.05 -21.73
N TRP A 116 -22.48 0.15 -20.42
CA TRP A 116 -22.22 1.46 -19.84
C TRP A 116 -20.90 2.05 -20.29
N THR A 117 -19.80 1.29 -20.23
CA THR A 117 -18.48 1.80 -20.65
C THR A 117 -18.41 2.08 -22.14
N THR A 118 -19.08 1.28 -22.96
CA THR A 118 -19.14 1.51 -24.42
C THR A 118 -19.90 2.79 -24.73
N TYR A 119 -21.11 2.94 -24.18
CA TYR A 119 -21.94 4.13 -24.35
C TYR A 119 -21.23 5.39 -23.85
N PHE A 120 -20.67 5.35 -22.64
CA PHE A 120 -19.97 6.48 -22.06
C PHE A 120 -18.69 6.83 -22.85
N GLY A 121 -18.02 5.83 -23.41
CA GLY A 121 -16.92 6.03 -24.35
C GLY A 121 -17.34 6.86 -25.55
N TYR A 122 -18.43 6.48 -26.23
CA TYR A 122 -18.95 7.24 -27.36
C TYR A 122 -19.49 8.61 -27.00
N LEU A 123 -20.14 8.74 -25.85
CA LEU A 123 -20.66 10.02 -25.38
C LEU A 123 -19.55 11.08 -25.28
N ASN A 124 -18.39 10.69 -24.74
CA ASN A 124 -17.22 11.58 -24.67
C ASN A 124 -16.49 11.74 -26.02
N LEU A 125 -16.58 10.74 -26.89
CA LEU A 125 -15.91 10.76 -28.19
C LEU A 125 -16.59 11.69 -29.20
N ILE A 126 -17.91 11.89 -29.11
CA ILE A 126 -18.68 12.74 -30.04
C ILE A 126 -18.13 14.16 -30.12
N GLU A 127 -17.71 14.74 -28.98
CA GLU A 127 -17.12 16.08 -28.96
C GLU A 127 -15.80 16.14 -29.74
N GLN A 128 -14.97 15.11 -29.59
CA GLN A 128 -13.72 14.98 -30.33
C GLN A 128 -13.99 14.73 -31.81
N LEU A 129 -15.01 13.94 -32.15
CA LEU A 129 -15.38 13.66 -33.54
C LEU A 129 -15.79 14.93 -34.29
N CYS A 130 -16.59 15.80 -33.65
CA CYS A 130 -16.93 17.10 -34.23
C CYS A 130 -15.70 17.98 -34.47
N HIS A 131 -14.71 17.95 -33.58
CA HIS A 131 -13.48 18.73 -33.74
C HIS A 131 -12.59 18.17 -34.87
N TYR A 132 -12.41 16.86 -34.95
CA TYR A 132 -11.48 16.25 -35.91
C TYR A 132 -12.08 16.05 -37.30
N TYR A 133 -13.38 15.82 -37.42
CA TYR A 133 -14.00 15.36 -38.67
C TYR A 133 -14.99 16.34 -39.32
N SER A 134 -15.34 17.47 -38.68
CA SER A 134 -16.21 18.48 -39.30
C SER A 134 -15.60 19.09 -40.55
N SER A 135 -14.35 19.58 -40.46
CA SER A 135 -13.64 20.21 -41.59
C SER A 135 -13.41 19.29 -42.81
N PRO A 136 -12.91 18.04 -42.66
CA PRO A 136 -12.78 17.14 -43.82
C PRO A 136 -14.15 16.75 -44.39
N TYR A 137 -15.19 16.62 -43.55
CA TYR A 137 -16.55 16.35 -44.02
C TYR A 137 -17.12 17.50 -44.86
N GLU A 138 -16.95 18.75 -44.43
CA GLU A 138 -17.36 19.93 -45.19
C GLU A 138 -16.64 20.03 -46.53
N THR A 139 -15.33 19.74 -46.54
CA THR A 139 -14.53 19.71 -47.76
C THR A 139 -15.07 18.66 -48.73
N GLN A 140 -15.41 17.47 -48.24
CA GLN A 140 -15.97 16.40 -49.06
C GLN A 140 -17.35 16.73 -49.61
N LYS A 141 -18.22 17.32 -48.77
CA LYS A 141 -19.55 17.77 -49.17
C LYS A 141 -19.48 18.86 -50.24
N LEU A 142 -18.54 19.80 -50.13
CA LEU A 142 -18.30 20.82 -51.13
C LEU A 142 -17.89 20.20 -52.47
N LEU A 143 -16.99 19.21 -52.44
CA LEU A 143 -16.57 18.48 -53.64
C LEU A 143 -17.72 17.68 -54.28
N ASP A 144 -18.56 17.04 -53.47
CA ASP A 144 -19.72 16.29 -53.99
C ASP A 144 -20.77 17.22 -54.59
N THR A 145 -21.03 18.37 -53.95
CA THR A 145 -21.89 19.44 -54.49
C THR A 145 -21.33 19.96 -55.82
N TYR A 146 -20.02 20.20 -55.88
CA TYR A 146 -19.36 20.62 -57.12
C TYR A 146 -19.54 19.59 -58.24
N ARG A 147 -19.41 18.29 -57.95
CA ARG A 147 -19.66 17.23 -58.94
C ARG A 147 -21.12 17.20 -59.40
N GLU A 148 -22.07 17.38 -58.49
CA GLU A 148 -23.49 17.42 -58.84
C GLU A 148 -23.79 18.60 -59.77
N VAL A 149 -23.31 19.79 -59.42
CA VAL A 149 -23.44 21.00 -60.26
C VAL A 149 -22.78 20.78 -61.61
N TRP A 150 -21.60 20.16 -61.65
CA TRP A 150 -20.92 19.85 -62.90
C TRP A 150 -21.71 18.85 -63.76
N GLY A 151 -22.29 17.82 -63.16
CA GLY A 151 -23.17 16.88 -63.85
C GLY A 151 -24.40 17.57 -64.45
N LYS A 152 -25.00 18.52 -63.73
CA LYS A 152 -26.09 19.35 -64.24
C LYS A 152 -25.64 20.26 -65.39
N PHE A 153 -24.41 20.74 -65.33
CA PHE A 153 -23.81 21.54 -66.39
C PHE A 153 -23.61 20.72 -67.67
N ASP A 154 -23.11 19.50 -67.55
CA ASP A 154 -22.94 18.57 -68.67
C ASP A 154 -24.30 18.16 -69.28
N GLU A 155 -25.31 17.92 -68.44
CA GLU A 155 -26.70 17.71 -68.89
C GLU A 155 -27.22 18.91 -69.71
N LEU A 156 -26.99 20.14 -69.22
CA LEU A 156 -27.40 21.37 -69.91
C LEU A 156 -26.68 21.53 -71.26
N LEU A 157 -25.36 21.32 -71.31
CA LEU A 157 -24.58 21.38 -72.55
C LEU A 157 -25.05 20.33 -73.55
N SER A 158 -25.37 19.11 -73.08
CA SER A 158 -25.91 18.05 -73.94
C SER A 158 -27.31 18.38 -74.49
N ALA A 159 -28.12 19.12 -73.74
CA ALA A 159 -29.44 19.59 -74.19
C ALA A 159 -29.31 20.72 -75.22
N ILE A 160 -28.36 21.62 -75.02
CA ILE A 160 -27.98 22.71 -75.93
C ILE A 160 -27.49 22.14 -77.28
N ASP A 161 -26.62 21.13 -77.28
CA ASP A 161 -26.14 20.45 -78.50
C ASP A 161 -27.28 19.77 -79.30
N ARG A 162 -28.32 19.30 -78.62
CA ARG A 162 -29.51 18.74 -79.27
C ARG A 162 -30.37 19.81 -79.94
N VAL A 163 -30.43 21.02 -79.38
CA VAL A 163 -31.18 22.16 -79.94
C VAL A 163 -30.46 22.74 -81.17
N ASP A 164 -29.13 22.71 -81.23
CA ASP A 164 -28.34 23.22 -82.37
C ASP A 164 -28.75 22.65 -83.72
N ARG A 165 -29.02 21.34 -83.69
CA ARG A 165 -29.40 20.57 -84.87
C ARG A 165 -30.71 21.04 -85.50
N PHE A 166 -31.49 21.89 -84.81
CA PHE A 166 -32.79 22.39 -85.27
C PHE A 166 -32.81 23.87 -85.68
N THR A 167 -31.82 24.69 -85.31
CA THR A 167 -31.92 26.16 -85.41
C THR A 167 -30.91 26.86 -86.34
N ASN A 168 -30.17 26.13 -87.19
CA ASN A 168 -29.17 26.73 -88.11
C ASN A 168 -28.13 27.65 -87.41
N GLY A 169 -27.71 27.32 -86.18
CA GLY A 169 -26.60 27.96 -85.47
C GLY A 169 -26.87 29.31 -84.78
N GLU A 170 -27.78 30.15 -85.28
CA GLU A 170 -27.90 31.55 -84.83
C GLU A 170 -28.40 31.72 -83.37
N PHE A 171 -29.25 30.80 -82.89
CA PHE A 171 -29.66 30.77 -81.48
C PHE A 171 -28.51 30.40 -80.54
N LEU A 172 -27.58 29.57 -81.01
CA LEU A 172 -26.49 29.04 -80.19
C LEU A 172 -25.30 29.95 -80.12
N ASP A 173 -25.01 30.69 -81.17
CA ASP A 173 -24.00 31.75 -81.08
C ASP A 173 -24.42 32.78 -80.02
N ASN A 174 -25.69 33.20 -80.01
CA ASN A 174 -26.21 34.12 -78.99
C ASN A 174 -26.24 33.52 -77.56
N LEU A 175 -26.57 32.24 -77.42
CA LEU A 175 -26.58 31.57 -76.11
C LEU A 175 -25.16 31.35 -75.58
N ARG A 176 -24.24 30.92 -76.47
CA ARG A 176 -22.81 30.75 -76.18
C ARG A 176 -22.20 32.07 -75.77
N ASP A 177 -22.42 33.15 -76.50
CA ASP A 177 -21.87 34.46 -76.18
C ASP A 177 -22.39 34.97 -74.83
N ARG A 178 -23.68 34.73 -74.50
CA ARG A 178 -24.22 35.03 -73.18
C ARG A 178 -23.60 34.19 -72.07
N LEU A 179 -23.42 32.89 -72.29
CA LEU A 179 -22.79 31.98 -71.34
C LEU A 179 -21.33 32.36 -71.09
N VAL A 180 -20.57 32.63 -72.16
CA VAL A 180 -19.18 33.09 -72.06
C VAL A 180 -19.12 34.41 -71.29
N ALA A 181 -19.97 35.38 -71.60
CA ALA A 181 -20.00 36.65 -70.88
C ALA A 181 -20.35 36.48 -69.38
N THR A 182 -21.29 35.58 -69.04
CA THR A 182 -21.62 35.30 -67.63
C THR A 182 -20.50 34.54 -66.92
N PHE A 183 -19.79 33.65 -67.60
CA PHE A 183 -18.61 32.98 -67.05
C PHE A 183 -17.45 33.94 -66.81
N GLU A 184 -17.18 34.84 -67.76
CA GLU A 184 -16.16 35.88 -67.60
C GLU A 184 -16.47 36.81 -66.43
N GLU A 185 -17.74 37.22 -66.28
CA GLU A 185 -18.19 38.04 -65.15
C GLU A 185 -18.03 37.30 -63.81
N MET A 186 -18.39 36.01 -63.76
CA MET A 186 -18.23 35.17 -62.58
C MET A 186 -16.76 34.89 -62.24
N GLU A 187 -15.91 34.68 -63.24
CA GLU A 187 -14.46 34.55 -63.07
C GLU A 187 -13.87 35.82 -62.45
N GLN A 188 -14.27 36.99 -62.95
CA GLN A 188 -13.84 38.28 -62.42
C GLN A 188 -14.29 38.49 -60.97
N ASP A 189 -15.55 38.18 -60.65
CA ASP A 189 -16.06 38.28 -59.26
C ASP A 189 -15.32 37.31 -58.33
N LEU A 190 -15.04 36.09 -58.78
CA LEU A 190 -14.24 35.11 -58.03
C LEU A 190 -12.84 35.62 -57.76
N LEU A 191 -12.13 36.15 -58.77
CA LEU A 191 -10.78 36.69 -58.61
C LEU A 191 -10.75 37.84 -57.60
N VAL A 192 -11.71 38.77 -57.67
CA VAL A 192 -11.82 39.88 -56.71
C VAL A 192 -12.07 39.36 -55.29
N LYS A 193 -12.95 38.37 -55.13
CA LYS A 193 -13.21 37.76 -53.82
C LYS A 193 -12.00 37.01 -53.27
N PHE A 194 -11.23 36.32 -54.11
CA PHE A 194 -9.99 35.68 -53.71
C PHE A 194 -8.95 36.70 -53.21
N GLU A 195 -8.80 37.83 -53.91
CA GLU A 195 -7.88 38.90 -53.48
C GLU A 195 -8.33 39.53 -52.15
N GLN A 196 -9.64 39.73 -51.96
CA GLN A 196 -10.19 40.19 -50.68
C GLN A 196 -9.97 39.19 -49.55
N LEU A 197 -10.14 37.89 -49.83
CA LEU A 197 -9.91 36.82 -48.86
C LEU A 197 -8.43 36.78 -48.45
N ASP A 198 -7.51 36.89 -49.40
CA ASP A 198 -6.06 36.87 -49.14
C ASP A 198 -5.63 38.10 -48.30
N LEU A 199 -6.21 39.27 -48.57
CA LEU A 199 -6.05 40.47 -47.74
C LEU A 199 -6.56 40.28 -46.31
N LEU A 200 -7.75 39.71 -46.14
CA LEU A 200 -8.32 39.41 -44.82
C LEU A 200 -7.47 38.37 -44.08
N LEU A 201 -7.03 37.32 -44.77
CA LEU A 201 -6.20 36.26 -44.20
C LEU A 201 -4.87 36.84 -43.71
N ASN A 202 -4.17 37.61 -44.54
CA ASN A 202 -2.90 38.26 -44.16
C ASN A 202 -3.08 39.22 -42.97
N ARG A 203 -4.17 39.98 -42.94
CA ARG A 203 -4.48 40.86 -41.81
C ARG A 203 -4.71 40.07 -40.52
N SER A 204 -5.45 38.96 -40.61
CA SER A 204 -5.70 38.08 -39.46
C SER A 204 -4.42 37.40 -38.95
N LEU A 205 -3.58 36.90 -39.86
CA LEU A 205 -2.30 36.27 -39.54
C LEU A 205 -1.34 37.26 -38.87
N THR A 206 -1.26 38.50 -39.37
CA THR A 206 -0.43 39.55 -38.76
C THR A 206 -0.93 39.91 -37.36
N SER A 207 -2.26 40.00 -37.17
CA SER A 207 -2.83 40.23 -35.84
C SER A 207 -2.57 39.07 -34.88
N LEU A 208 -2.57 37.84 -35.38
CA LEU A 208 -2.28 36.65 -34.58
C LEU A 208 -0.82 36.62 -34.16
N ASP A 209 0.11 36.95 -35.07
CA ASP A 209 1.55 37.03 -34.78
C ASP A 209 1.86 38.06 -33.68
N LEU A 210 1.24 39.25 -33.75
CA LEU A 210 1.38 40.27 -32.70
C LEU A 210 0.87 39.78 -31.34
N ARG A 211 -0.30 39.11 -31.31
CA ARG A 211 -0.86 38.55 -30.06
C ARG A 211 -0.01 37.40 -29.51
N LEU A 212 0.57 36.59 -30.39
CA LEU A 212 1.50 35.52 -29.98
C LEU A 212 2.78 36.09 -29.38
N GLN A 213 3.32 37.16 -29.96
CA GLN A 213 4.50 37.84 -29.40
C GLN A 213 4.20 38.46 -28.03
N GLU A 214 3.05 39.10 -27.87
CA GLU A 214 2.59 39.63 -26.57
C GLU A 214 2.46 38.50 -25.53
N LEU A 215 1.81 37.39 -25.89
CA LEU A 215 1.67 36.23 -25.01
C LEU A 215 3.02 35.63 -24.61
N VAL A 216 3.99 35.57 -25.53
CA VAL A 216 5.35 35.07 -25.21
C VAL A 216 6.03 35.97 -24.19
N ILE A 217 5.89 37.29 -24.30
CA ILE A 217 6.44 38.24 -23.33
C ILE A 217 5.76 38.06 -21.96
N ASP A 218 4.44 37.93 -21.92
CA ASP A 218 3.70 37.72 -20.67
C ASP A 218 4.10 36.40 -19.98
N VAL A 219 4.26 35.32 -20.74
CA VAL A 219 4.74 34.03 -20.21
C VAL A 219 6.16 34.14 -19.66
N GLN A 220 7.05 34.89 -20.34
CA GLN A 220 8.40 35.13 -19.84
C GLN A 220 8.40 35.93 -18.53
N ASN A 221 7.57 36.97 -18.43
CA ASN A 221 7.43 37.78 -17.22
C ASN A 221 6.88 36.93 -16.06
N ALA A 222 5.83 36.14 -16.31
CA ALA A 222 5.26 35.24 -15.31
C ALA A 222 6.27 34.18 -14.84
N ASN A 223 7.11 33.66 -15.75
CA ASN A 223 8.16 32.72 -15.39
C ASN A 223 9.24 33.36 -14.49
N GLN A 224 9.64 34.60 -14.78
CA GLN A 224 10.59 35.35 -13.93
C GLN A 224 10.01 35.64 -12.54
N GLU A 225 8.73 36.00 -12.46
CA GLU A 225 8.04 36.20 -11.19
C GLU A 225 7.97 34.89 -10.38
N LEU A 226 7.70 33.77 -11.06
CA LEU A 226 7.68 32.45 -10.43
C LEU A 226 9.06 32.04 -9.90
N GLU A 227 10.13 32.28 -10.65
CA GLU A 227 11.51 32.03 -10.21
C GLU A 227 11.88 32.89 -8.99
N ALA A 228 11.49 34.17 -8.99
CA ALA A 228 11.72 35.07 -7.86
C ALA A 228 10.94 34.63 -6.61
N ALA A 229 9.70 34.16 -6.77
CA ALA A 229 8.89 33.60 -5.69
C ALA A 229 9.50 32.31 -5.15
N HIS A 230 9.99 31.43 -6.03
CA HIS A 230 10.66 30.18 -5.64
C HIS A 230 11.92 30.46 -4.81
N MET A 231 12.74 31.43 -5.22
CA MET A 231 13.94 31.82 -4.46
C MET A 231 13.61 32.35 -3.07
N LYS A 232 12.57 33.19 -2.93
CA LYS A 232 12.10 33.66 -1.62
C LYS A 232 11.59 32.52 -0.74
N ALA A 233 10.92 31.53 -1.32
CA ALA A 233 10.45 30.35 -0.59
C ALA A 233 11.62 29.50 -0.09
N LEU A 234 12.67 29.31 -0.90
CA LEU A 234 13.89 28.62 -0.50
C LEU A 234 14.62 29.36 0.63
N GLU A 235 14.74 30.69 0.56
CA GLU A 235 15.34 31.50 1.62
C GLU A 235 14.54 31.40 2.93
N SER A 236 13.21 31.46 2.86
CA SER A 236 12.36 31.26 4.03
C SER A 236 12.49 29.85 4.62
N ALA A 237 12.64 28.82 3.79
CA ALA A 237 12.83 27.46 4.25
C ALA A 237 14.19 27.28 4.96
N ASP A 238 15.25 27.90 4.44
CA ASP A 238 16.58 27.89 5.07
C ASP A 238 16.54 28.57 6.45
N GLN A 239 15.87 29.72 6.57
CA GLN A 239 15.68 30.40 7.85
C GLN A 239 14.93 29.52 8.88
N ILE A 240 13.90 28.77 8.44
CA ILE A 240 13.17 27.84 9.31
C ILE A 240 14.08 26.69 9.74
N LEU A 241 14.87 26.12 8.83
CA LEU A 241 15.81 25.04 9.15
C LEU A 241 16.87 25.50 10.17
N GLN A 242 17.43 26.70 10.00
CA GLN A 242 18.37 27.27 10.96
C GLN A 242 17.74 27.48 12.34
N GLN A 243 16.48 27.96 12.39
CA GLN A 243 15.75 28.09 13.66
C GLN A 243 15.48 26.73 14.32
N LEU A 244 15.13 25.71 13.52
CA LEU A 244 14.88 24.36 14.00
C LEU A 244 16.17 23.73 14.56
N GLU A 245 17.30 23.90 13.88
CA GLU A 245 18.61 23.41 14.34
C GLU A 245 18.99 24.05 15.68
N LYS A 246 18.83 25.38 15.79
CA LYS A 246 19.07 26.11 17.04
C LYS A 246 18.17 25.60 18.17
N TRP A 247 16.86 25.48 17.91
CA TRP A 247 15.90 24.99 18.89
C TRP A 247 16.21 23.55 19.32
N HIS A 248 16.60 22.69 18.38
CA HIS A 248 16.98 21.30 18.66
C HIS A 248 18.24 21.22 19.53
N GLY A 249 19.26 22.03 19.24
CA GLY A 249 20.47 22.14 20.05
C GLY A 249 20.18 22.60 21.48
N GLU A 250 19.38 23.66 21.64
CA GLU A 250 18.97 24.16 22.96
C GLU A 250 18.15 23.12 23.75
N SER A 251 17.24 22.41 23.07
CA SER A 251 16.41 21.36 23.67
C SER A 251 17.25 20.16 24.13
N LEU A 252 18.21 19.71 23.32
CA LEU A 252 19.12 18.63 23.69
C LEU A 252 20.01 19.02 24.87
N ALA A 253 20.54 20.24 24.89
CA ALA A 253 21.33 20.74 26.02
C ALA A 253 20.50 20.77 27.32
N LYS A 254 19.24 21.21 27.23
CA LYS A 254 18.31 21.21 28.37
C LYS A 254 18.00 19.80 28.87
N LEU A 255 17.73 18.86 27.97
CA LEU A 255 17.51 17.46 28.32
C LEU A 255 18.76 16.84 28.97
N GLN A 256 19.94 17.09 28.43
CA GLN A 256 21.20 16.62 29.00
C GLN A 256 21.41 17.14 30.43
N HIS A 257 21.10 18.41 30.67
CA HIS A 257 21.16 18.99 32.02
C HIS A 257 20.14 18.35 32.96
N GLN A 258 18.90 18.15 32.51
CA GLN A 258 17.86 17.48 33.30
C GLN A 258 18.24 16.04 33.64
N PHE A 259 18.81 15.29 32.69
CA PHE A 259 19.32 13.93 32.93
C PHE A 259 20.49 13.93 33.92
N ALA A 260 21.41 14.89 33.82
CA ALA A 260 22.52 15.02 34.76
C ALA A 260 22.02 15.28 36.19
N ASP A 261 21.04 16.17 36.36
CA ASP A 261 20.44 16.46 37.66
C ASP A 261 19.62 15.29 38.20
N TYR A 262 18.84 14.61 37.35
CA TYR A 262 18.11 13.41 37.75
C TYR A 262 19.06 12.31 38.21
N ASN A 263 20.16 12.05 37.49
CA ASN A 263 21.17 11.09 37.89
C ASN A 263 21.84 11.46 39.22
N ARG A 264 22.09 12.75 39.49
CA ARG A 264 22.61 13.19 40.79
C ARG A 264 21.61 12.94 41.92
N GLN A 265 20.34 13.24 41.71
CA GLN A 265 19.28 12.98 42.70
C GLN A 265 19.12 11.48 42.95
N PHE A 266 19.10 10.68 41.90
CA PHE A 266 19.00 9.23 41.99
C PHE A 266 20.18 8.63 42.76
N ARG A 267 21.42 9.08 42.49
CA ARG A 267 22.60 8.64 43.27
C ARG A 267 22.47 8.99 44.75
N ARG A 268 22.08 10.22 45.09
CA ARG A 268 21.87 10.64 46.48
C ARG A 268 20.78 9.82 47.18
N ALA A 269 19.66 9.55 46.50
CA ALA A 269 18.59 8.72 47.05
C ALA A 269 19.08 7.28 47.29
N THR A 270 19.84 6.72 46.35
CA THR A 270 20.44 5.38 46.47
C THR A 270 21.45 5.33 47.61
N GLU A 271 22.29 6.35 47.77
CA GLU A 271 23.24 6.46 48.88
C GLU A 271 22.52 6.53 50.23
N GLN A 272 21.47 7.35 50.35
CA GLN A 272 20.65 7.44 51.57
C GLN A 272 19.94 6.13 51.91
N GLU A 273 19.42 5.42 50.90
CA GLU A 273 18.79 4.13 51.11
C GLU A 273 19.80 3.07 51.54
N ASN A 274 21.01 3.09 50.96
CA ASN A 274 22.10 2.22 51.35
C ASN A 274 22.59 2.50 52.79
N GLU A 275 22.70 3.78 53.18
CA GLU A 275 23.02 4.17 54.57
C GLU A 275 21.95 3.69 55.56
N ARG A 276 20.66 3.86 55.22
CA ARG A 276 19.54 3.34 56.04
C ARG A 276 19.61 1.83 56.17
N TRP A 277 19.90 1.13 55.07
CA TRP A 277 20.03 -0.31 55.06
C TRP A 277 21.21 -0.78 55.92
N MET A 278 22.38 -0.14 55.80
CA MET A 278 23.56 -0.43 56.61
C MET A 278 23.34 -0.14 58.10
N SER A 279 22.66 0.95 58.44
CA SER A 279 22.30 1.27 59.83
C SER A 279 21.35 0.22 60.42
N ASN A 280 20.33 -0.19 59.67
CA ASN A 280 19.41 -1.25 60.09
C ASN A 280 20.14 -2.61 60.25
N LEU A 281 21.04 -2.94 59.32
CA LEU A 281 21.86 -4.15 59.40
C LEU A 281 22.78 -4.12 60.63
N SER A 282 23.43 -2.99 60.90
CA SER A 282 24.27 -2.79 62.09
C SER A 282 23.48 -2.96 63.38
N SER A 283 22.30 -2.33 63.49
CA SER A 283 21.41 -2.48 64.65
C SER A 283 20.96 -3.92 64.84
N ARG A 284 20.62 -4.64 63.76
CA ARG A 284 20.30 -6.07 63.82
C ARG A 284 21.49 -6.91 64.29
N HIS A 285 22.70 -6.56 63.88
CA HIS A 285 23.90 -7.25 64.31
C HIS A 285 24.18 -7.04 65.81
N GLU A 286 23.96 -5.83 66.31
CA GLU A 286 24.05 -5.52 67.74
C GLU A 286 23.02 -6.30 68.57
N ILE A 287 21.76 -6.35 68.13
CA ILE A 287 20.71 -7.16 68.77
C ILE A 287 21.09 -8.65 68.77
N MET A 288 21.66 -9.14 67.67
CA MET A 288 22.12 -10.52 67.57
C MET A 288 23.31 -10.81 68.49
N ALA A 289 24.24 -9.86 68.65
CA ALA A 289 25.36 -9.98 69.57
C ALA A 289 24.89 -10.05 71.03
N VAL A 290 23.97 -9.16 71.44
CA VAL A 290 23.36 -9.18 72.78
C VAL A 290 22.63 -10.50 73.03
N ARG A 291 21.84 -10.98 72.07
CA ARG A 291 21.16 -12.28 72.18
C ARG A 291 22.16 -13.44 72.29
N HIS A 292 23.30 -13.35 71.60
CA HIS A 292 24.34 -14.37 71.69
C HIS A 292 25.02 -14.37 73.06
N GLU A 293 25.21 -13.21 73.67
CA GLU A 293 25.73 -13.08 75.03
C GLU A 293 24.74 -13.62 76.07
N GLU A 294 23.45 -13.28 75.94
CA GLU A 294 22.39 -13.81 76.80
C GLU A 294 22.30 -15.34 76.71
N MET A 295 22.30 -15.88 75.48
CA MET A 295 22.33 -17.32 75.24
C MET A 295 23.57 -17.99 75.84
N ASN A 296 24.75 -17.38 75.71
CA ASN A 296 25.98 -17.91 76.33
C ASN A 296 25.88 -17.90 77.86
N SER A 297 25.27 -16.88 78.46
CA SER A 297 25.03 -16.82 79.90
C SER A 297 24.00 -17.86 80.37
N GLU A 298 22.97 -18.14 79.58
CA GLU A 298 22.00 -19.19 79.88
C GLU A 298 22.66 -20.57 79.79
N ILE A 299 23.51 -20.80 78.77
CA ILE A 299 24.28 -22.04 78.63
C ILE A 299 25.23 -22.23 79.81
N SER A 300 25.94 -21.19 80.25
CA SER A 300 26.86 -21.32 81.39
C SER A 300 26.13 -21.59 82.71
N LEU A 301 24.96 -20.96 82.93
CA LEU A 301 24.10 -21.26 84.08
C LEU A 301 23.61 -22.70 84.06
N ARG A 302 23.14 -23.19 82.92
CA ARG A 302 22.72 -24.59 82.77
C ARG A 302 23.88 -25.55 83.02
N LEU A 303 25.06 -25.27 82.47
CA LEU A 303 26.26 -26.09 82.71
C LEU A 303 26.60 -26.17 84.20
N HIS A 304 26.50 -25.06 84.93
CA HIS A 304 26.73 -25.04 86.36
C HIS A 304 25.64 -25.78 87.16
N GLU A 305 24.37 -25.69 86.75
CA GLU A 305 23.29 -26.51 87.35
C GLU A 305 23.56 -28.01 87.14
N TRP A 306 24.02 -28.38 85.94
CA TRP A 306 24.41 -29.76 85.62
C TRP A 306 25.60 -30.23 86.47
N GLU A 307 26.60 -29.38 86.67
CA GLU A 307 27.75 -29.67 87.53
C GLU A 307 27.32 -29.92 88.99
N ASN A 308 26.46 -29.07 89.54
CA ASN A 308 25.90 -29.25 90.89
C ASN A 308 25.08 -30.54 91.02
N ARG A 309 24.31 -30.90 89.98
CA ARG A 309 23.58 -32.18 89.94
C ARG A 309 24.53 -33.38 89.90
N LEU A 310 25.62 -33.29 89.16
CA LEU A 310 26.66 -34.32 89.10
C LEU A 310 27.36 -34.48 90.45
N GLU A 311 27.67 -33.39 91.16
CA GLU A 311 28.23 -33.45 92.51
C GLU A 311 27.26 -34.09 93.51
N SER A 312 25.97 -33.75 93.44
CA SER A 312 24.93 -34.39 94.26
C SER A 312 24.76 -35.88 93.95
N MET A 313 24.80 -36.27 92.67
CA MET A 313 24.81 -37.69 92.31
C MET A 313 26.06 -38.39 92.83
N ASN A 314 27.22 -37.74 92.78
CA ASN A 314 28.47 -38.30 93.27
C ASN A 314 28.45 -38.49 94.80
N SER A 315 27.87 -37.56 95.56
CA SER A 315 27.71 -37.71 97.01
C SER A 315 26.74 -38.84 97.37
N HIS A 316 25.63 -38.99 96.64
CA HIS A 316 24.72 -40.12 96.80
C HIS A 316 25.36 -41.47 96.43
N LEU A 317 26.21 -41.48 95.39
CA LEU A 317 26.98 -42.67 95.04
C LEU A 317 27.97 -43.03 96.16
N MET A 318 28.70 -42.07 96.72
CA MET A 318 29.58 -42.29 97.88
C MET A 318 28.82 -42.84 99.09
N GLU A 319 27.63 -42.31 99.40
CA GLU A 319 26.78 -42.82 100.48
C GLU A 319 26.32 -44.27 100.21
N SER A 320 26.00 -44.58 98.95
CA SER A 320 25.63 -45.94 98.54
C SER A 320 26.81 -46.92 98.63
N VAL A 321 28.02 -46.46 98.31
CA VAL A 321 29.27 -47.23 98.45
C VAL A 321 29.55 -47.51 99.92
N GLU A 322 29.37 -46.54 100.82
CA GLU A 322 29.54 -46.74 102.26
C GLU A 322 28.54 -47.76 102.82
N LYS A 323 27.28 -47.75 102.35
CA LYS A 323 26.28 -48.78 102.69
C LYS A 323 26.70 -50.16 102.19
N PHE A 324 27.27 -50.24 100.98
CA PHE A 324 27.83 -51.49 100.44
C PHE A 324 29.03 -51.99 101.26
N ASP A 325 29.90 -51.11 101.76
CA ASP A 325 31.02 -51.49 102.62
C ASP A 325 30.56 -52.00 103.99
N ARG A 326 29.47 -51.46 104.55
CA ARG A 326 28.84 -52.03 105.77
C ARG A 326 28.25 -53.42 105.52
N LEU A 327 27.62 -53.64 104.36
CA LEU A 327 27.16 -54.97 103.94
C LEU A 327 28.33 -55.93 103.74
N ARG A 328 29.44 -55.46 103.16
CA ARG A 328 30.68 -56.23 103.00
C ARG A 328 31.31 -56.61 104.34
N ALA A 329 31.29 -55.71 105.33
CA ALA A 329 31.78 -55.98 106.68
C ALA A 329 30.91 -57.01 107.42
N MET A 330 29.59 -57.03 107.19
CA MET A 330 28.73 -58.13 107.68
C MET A 330 29.05 -59.47 106.99
N LEU A 331 29.30 -59.46 105.68
CA LEU A 331 29.66 -60.65 104.91
C LEU A 331 31.05 -61.21 105.25
N SER A 332 32.01 -60.35 105.65
CA SER A 332 33.34 -60.79 106.13
C SER A 332 33.33 -61.47 107.51
N GLY A 333 32.21 -61.45 108.23
CA GLY A 333 32.03 -62.20 109.49
C GLY A 333 31.67 -63.68 109.29
N LEU A 334 31.30 -64.09 108.07
CA LEU A 334 30.86 -65.45 107.72
C LEU A 334 31.93 -66.26 106.97
N ASP A 335 33.20 -65.83 107.03
CA ASP A 335 34.32 -66.36 106.25
C ASP A 335 35.07 -67.55 106.91
N VAL A 336 34.36 -68.35 107.72
CA VAL A 336 34.87 -69.61 108.31
C VAL A 336 34.32 -70.87 107.61
N LEU A 337 33.44 -70.72 106.61
CA LEU A 337 32.93 -71.85 105.80
C LEU A 337 33.35 -71.83 104.32
N GLY A 338 34.24 -70.91 103.94
CA GLY A 338 34.76 -70.75 102.57
C GLY A 338 35.82 -71.77 102.13
N LEU A 339 36.17 -72.76 102.97
CA LEU A 339 37.04 -73.88 102.61
C LEU A 339 36.28 -75.11 102.06
N ALA A 340 34.95 -75.10 102.05
CA ALA A 340 34.13 -76.19 101.49
C ALA A 340 33.61 -75.93 100.05
N SER A 341 33.72 -74.70 99.51
CA SER A 341 33.14 -74.36 98.20
C SER A 341 34.05 -74.61 96.99
N LYS A 342 35.36 -74.82 97.19
CA LYS A 342 36.30 -75.18 96.10
C LYS A 342 36.15 -76.62 95.59
N ALA A 343 35.42 -77.49 96.31
CA ALA A 343 35.04 -78.81 95.80
C ALA A 343 33.72 -78.81 95.01
N VAL A 344 32.83 -77.82 95.24
CA VAL A 344 31.51 -77.75 94.58
C VAL A 344 31.58 -77.04 93.23
N TYR A 345 32.41 -76.00 93.08
CA TYR A 345 32.57 -75.30 91.81
C TYR A 345 33.39 -76.08 90.76
N GLY A 346 34.23 -77.03 91.18
CA GLY A 346 34.87 -77.99 90.27
C GLY A 346 33.89 -79.02 89.68
N GLY A 347 32.82 -79.35 90.40
CA GLY A 347 31.78 -80.29 89.95
C GLY A 347 30.75 -79.67 88.99
N VAL A 348 30.42 -78.39 89.15
CA VAL A 348 29.39 -77.72 88.32
C VAL A 348 29.90 -77.39 86.91
N ILE A 349 31.19 -77.08 86.73
CA ILE A 349 31.77 -76.82 85.40
C ILE A 349 31.91 -78.13 84.59
N VAL A 350 32.12 -79.27 85.24
CA VAL A 350 32.08 -80.60 84.60
C VAL A 350 30.62 -81.06 84.35
N GLY A 351 29.67 -80.65 85.19
CA GLY A 351 28.23 -80.89 84.99
C GLY A 351 27.63 -80.12 83.80
N VAL A 352 28.06 -78.87 83.57
CA VAL A 352 27.59 -78.06 82.43
C VAL A 352 28.22 -78.54 81.10
N LEU A 353 29.43 -79.11 81.12
CA LEU A 353 30.03 -79.71 79.92
C LEU A 353 29.46 -81.10 79.58
N SER A 354 28.88 -81.82 80.54
CA SER A 354 28.23 -83.13 80.29
C SER A 354 26.74 -83.00 79.91
N LEU A 355 26.05 -81.93 80.30
CA LEU A 355 24.70 -81.59 79.81
C LEU A 355 24.68 -81.01 78.39
N GLY A 356 25.82 -80.55 77.87
CA GLY A 356 25.98 -80.07 76.48
C GLY A 356 25.98 -81.16 75.39
N TYR A 357 25.97 -82.44 75.76
CA TYR A 357 26.01 -83.56 74.80
C TYR A 357 24.61 -84.13 74.44
N PHE A 358 23.55 -83.73 75.15
CA PHE A 358 22.19 -84.29 74.96
C PHE A 358 21.09 -83.25 74.67
N VAL A 359 21.44 -81.99 74.40
CA VAL A 359 20.47 -80.98 73.99
C VAL A 359 20.65 -80.67 72.49
N PRO A 360 19.63 -80.91 71.63
CA PRO A 360 19.71 -80.58 70.22
C PRO A 360 19.94 -79.07 70.06
N PHE A 361 20.79 -78.71 69.08
CA PHE A 361 21.31 -77.36 68.79
C PHE A 361 20.25 -76.23 68.77
N GLY A 362 18.96 -76.56 68.66
CA GLY A 362 17.84 -75.61 68.64
C GLY A 362 17.60 -74.87 69.96
N ASN A 363 17.86 -75.46 71.13
CA ASN A 363 17.50 -74.82 72.42
C ASN A 363 18.61 -73.94 73.01
N VAL A 364 19.86 -74.11 72.58
CA VAL A 364 20.98 -73.23 72.97
C VAL A 364 20.82 -71.84 72.34
N PHE A 365 20.27 -71.78 71.13
CA PHE A 365 19.94 -70.53 70.46
C PHE A 365 18.87 -69.73 71.19
N LEU A 366 17.93 -70.39 71.86
CA LEU A 366 16.83 -69.74 72.58
C LEU A 366 17.33 -69.09 73.88
N ILE A 367 18.29 -69.72 74.56
CA ILE A 367 18.94 -69.16 75.76
C ILE A 367 19.85 -67.99 75.39
N LEU A 368 20.62 -68.12 74.31
CA LEU A 368 21.45 -67.01 73.80
C LEU A 368 20.59 -65.85 73.25
N ALA A 369 19.47 -66.13 72.61
CA ALA A 369 18.51 -65.12 72.15
C ALA A 369 17.80 -64.42 73.32
N PHE A 370 17.51 -65.14 74.41
CA PHE A 370 16.95 -64.54 75.62
C PHE A 370 17.97 -63.61 76.30
N LEU A 371 19.23 -64.02 76.37
CA LEU A 371 20.32 -63.20 76.91
C LEU A 371 20.63 -61.99 76.00
N SER A 372 20.59 -62.13 74.68
CA SER A 372 20.76 -61.00 73.75
C SER A 372 19.56 -60.06 73.75
N GLY A 373 18.33 -60.59 73.92
CA GLY A 373 17.11 -59.81 74.07
C GLY A 373 17.10 -59.00 75.36
N MET A 374 17.58 -59.57 76.46
CA MET A 374 17.81 -58.82 77.71
C MET A 374 18.85 -57.72 77.54
N TYR A 375 19.93 -57.97 76.78
CA TYR A 375 20.98 -56.98 76.54
C TYR A 375 20.47 -55.81 75.67
N LEU A 376 19.72 -56.08 74.61
CA LEU A 376 19.09 -55.07 73.75
C LEU A 376 18.00 -54.29 74.50
N GLY A 377 17.20 -54.95 75.34
CA GLY A 377 16.22 -54.31 76.21
C GLY A 377 16.86 -53.33 77.19
N PHE A 378 18.01 -53.69 77.76
CA PHE A 378 18.81 -52.79 78.61
C PHE A 378 19.40 -51.60 77.85
N CYS A 379 19.75 -51.75 76.56
CA CYS A 379 20.25 -50.65 75.73
C CYS A 379 19.15 -49.67 75.30
N THR A 380 17.94 -50.16 75.02
CA THR A 380 16.79 -49.29 74.64
C THR A 380 16.21 -48.53 75.83
N LEU A 381 16.30 -49.08 77.04
CA LEU A 381 15.93 -48.39 78.29
C LEU A 381 16.91 -47.29 78.70
N LYS A 382 18.04 -47.15 78.00
CA LYS A 382 19.02 -46.07 78.21
C LYS A 382 18.83 -44.88 77.26
N TRP A 383 17.89 -45.00 76.31
CA TRP A 383 17.57 -43.99 75.29
C TRP A 383 16.15 -43.41 75.45
N LEU A 384 15.34 -44.00 76.33
CA LEU A 384 14.18 -43.36 76.99
C LEU A 384 14.64 -42.85 78.36
#